data_AF-A0A0F6QZ99-F1
#
_entry.id   AF-A0A0F6QZ99-F1
#
_cell.length_a   1.000
_cell.length_b   1.000
_cell.length_c   1.000
_cell.angle_alpha   90.00
_cell.angle_beta   90.00
_cell.angle_gamma   90.00
#
_symmetry.space_group_name_H-M   'P 1'
#
loop_
_entity.id
_entity.type
_entity.pdbx_description
1 polymer ?
#
loop_
_entity_poly.entity_id
_entity_poly.type
_entity_poly.pdbx_seq_one_letter_code
_entity_poly.pdbx_strand_id
1 'polypeptide(L)'
;MRIFYFLAAVVFCIAAIVLRAWTGSPALPVVAIIGAGLFLVLGFSTHSGDTPGRDRPLELSDLDEKKRQTIRDLLDQGHYGTAVKQVRLWFRHVDQEGAEEVVQQLARP
;
A
#
# COMPACT_ATOMS: atom_id res chain seq x y z
N MET A 1 9.27 2.45 2.62
CA MET A 1 8.63 3.12 3.78
C MET A 1 7.56 2.26 4.47
N ARG A 2 6.75 1.46 3.77
CA ARG A 2 5.59 0.71 4.33
C ARG A 2 5.94 -0.43 5.30
N ILE A 3 7.03 -1.16 5.06
CA ILE A 3 7.48 -2.27 5.91
C ILE A 3 8.01 -1.78 7.26
N PHE A 4 8.57 -0.57 7.34
CA PHE A 4 9.11 -0.02 8.58
C PHE A 4 8.03 0.19 9.65
N TYR A 5 6.82 0.61 9.28
CA TYR A 5 5.72 0.80 10.23
C TYR A 5 5.17 -0.52 10.78
N PHE A 6 5.03 -1.54 9.94
CA PHE A 6 4.63 -2.88 10.38
C PHE A 6 5.74 -3.56 11.19
N LEU A 7 7.01 -3.38 10.81
CA LEU A 7 8.16 -3.91 11.54
C LEU A 7 8.28 -3.24 12.93
N ALA A 8 8.05 -1.92 13.02
CA ALA A 8 8.01 -1.21 14.30
C ALA A 8 6.87 -1.71 15.20
N ALA A 9 5.68 -1.98 14.64
CA ALA A 9 4.57 -2.54 15.40
C ALA A 9 4.88 -3.96 15.93
N VAL A 10 5.51 -4.81 15.11
CA VAL A 10 5.95 -6.16 15.52
C VAL A 10 7.01 -6.07 16.63
N VAL A 11 8.00 -5.19 16.50
CA VAL A 11 9.05 -4.99 17.52
C VAL A 11 8.44 -4.51 18.84
N PHE A 12 7.47 -3.59 18.81
CA PHE A 12 6.76 -3.14 20.01
C PHE A 12 5.93 -4.26 20.66
N CYS A 13 5.30 -5.11 19.85
CA CYS A 13 4.53 -6.25 20.34
C CYS A 13 5.42 -7.30 21.03
N ILE A 14 6.59 -7.61 20.43
CA ILE A 14 7.58 -8.51 21.03
C ILE A 14 8.16 -7.92 22.32
N ALA A 15 8.48 -6.62 22.34
CA ALA A 15 8.97 -5.94 23.54
C ALA A 15 7.95 -6.00 24.69
N ALA A 16 6.65 -5.85 24.40
CA ALA A 16 5.58 -5.97 25.40
C ALA A 16 5.48 -7.39 26.01
N ILE A 17 5.65 -8.43 25.19
CA ILE A 17 5.65 -9.83 25.65
C ILE A 17 6.89 -10.11 26.52
N VAL A 18 8.07 -9.63 26.11
CA VAL A 18 9.32 -9.78 26.87
C VAL A 18 9.25 -9.04 28.22
N LEU A 19 8.71 -7.82 28.24
CA LEU A 19 8.49 -7.05 29.48
C LEU A 19 7.52 -7.76 30.43
N ARG A 20 6.43 -8.36 29.92
CA ARG A 20 5.49 -9.15 30.73
C ARG A 20 6.15 -10.39 31.33
N ALA A 21 6.99 -11.08 30.55
CA ALA A 21 7.68 -12.29 30.99
C ALA A 21 8.72 -12.00 32.08
N TRP A 22 9.35 -10.81 32.08
CA TRP A 22 10.39 -10.44 33.04
C TRP A 22 9.86 -9.82 34.35
N THR A 23 8.75 -9.08 34.31
CA THR A 23 8.24 -8.35 35.49
C THR A 23 7.16 -9.09 36.28
N GLY A 24 6.49 -10.10 35.72
CA GLY A 24 5.50 -10.92 36.43
C GLY A 24 4.25 -10.18 36.92
N SER A 25 4.14 -8.87 36.66
CA SER A 25 3.08 -8.02 37.17
C SER A 25 2.00 -7.80 36.09
N PRO A 26 0.71 -8.05 36.36
CA PRO A 26 -0.33 -8.10 35.34
C PRO A 26 -0.72 -6.73 34.78
N ALA A 27 -0.33 -5.62 35.42
CA ALA A 27 -0.76 -4.26 35.07
C ALA A 27 0.08 -3.60 33.95
N LEU A 28 1.41 -3.73 34.02
CA LEU A 28 2.34 -3.14 33.03
C LEU A 28 2.11 -3.62 31.58
N PRO A 29 1.79 -4.89 31.31
CA PRO A 29 1.58 -5.38 29.95
C PRO A 29 0.30 -4.87 29.31
N VAL A 30 -0.72 -4.55 30.11
CA VAL A 30 -2.01 -4.03 29.60
C VAL A 30 -1.81 -2.64 29.01
N VAL A 31 -1.02 -1.79 29.67
CA VAL A 31 -0.68 -0.46 29.17
C VAL A 31 0.13 -0.55 27.86
N ALA A 32 1.05 -1.51 27.76
CA ALA A 32 1.83 -1.74 26.55
C ALA A 32 0.96 -2.23 25.36
N ILE A 33 -0.01 -3.10 25.61
CA ILE A 33 -0.97 -3.57 24.58
C ILE A 33 -1.87 -2.43 24.11
N ILE A 34 -2.33 -1.56 25.03
CA ILE A 34 -3.13 -0.38 24.67
C ILE A 34 -2.32 0.57 23.77
N GLY A 35 -1.04 0.81 24.10
CA GLY A 35 -0.14 1.59 23.25
C GLY A 35 0.08 0.97 21.86
N ALA A 36 0.26 -0.35 21.78
CA ALA A 36 0.39 -1.06 20.51
C ALA A 36 -0.89 -1.00 19.66
N GLY A 37 -2.07 -1.10 20.30
CA GLY A 37 -3.36 -0.97 19.63
C GLY A 37 -3.57 0.41 19.01
N LEU A 38 -3.20 1.49 19.74
CA LEU A 38 -3.24 2.86 19.23
C LEU A 38 -2.34 3.05 18.00
N PHE A 39 -1.12 2.52 18.04
CA PHE A 39 -0.20 2.57 16.90
C PHE A 39 -0.69 1.73 15.70
N LEU A 40 -1.35 0.61 15.95
CA LEU A 40 -1.94 -0.22 14.89
C LEU A 40 -3.09 0.50 14.18
N VAL A 41 -3.96 1.19 14.93
CA VAL A 41 -5.07 1.99 14.37
C VAL A 41 -4.54 3.18 13.57
N LEU A 42 -3.52 3.89 14.06
CA LEU A 42 -2.88 4.98 13.33
C LEU A 42 -2.22 4.49 12.03
N GLY A 43 -1.51 3.35 12.08
CA GLY A 43 -0.93 2.72 10.89
C GLY A 43 -2.00 2.33 9.86
N PHE A 44 -3.15 1.82 10.31
CA PHE A 44 -4.26 1.48 9.43
C PHE A 44 -4.95 2.71 8.83
N SER A 45 -5.10 3.80 9.59
CA SER A 45 -5.69 5.05 9.10
C SER A 45 -4.83 5.70 8.00
N THR A 46 -3.50 5.68 8.14
CA THR A 46 -2.59 6.11 7.06
C THR A 46 -2.63 5.21 5.82
N HIS A 47 -3.07 3.96 5.98
CA HIS A 47 -3.16 3.00 4.87
C HIS A 47 -4.39 3.22 4.00
N SER A 48 -5.49 3.75 4.56
CA SER A 48 -6.74 3.94 3.84
C SER A 48 -6.78 5.18 2.96
N GLY A 49 -5.95 6.20 3.24
CA GLY A 49 -6.01 7.49 2.55
C GLY A 49 -5.23 7.59 1.24
N ASP A 50 -4.58 6.52 0.79
CA ASP A 50 -3.69 6.55 -0.37
C ASP A 50 -4.08 5.50 -1.42
N THR A 51 -5.39 5.30 -1.62
CA THR A 51 -5.89 4.35 -2.62
C THR A 51 -6.00 5.03 -3.99
N PRO A 52 -5.17 4.67 -4.99
CA PRO A 52 -5.22 5.29 -6.31
C PRO A 52 -6.59 5.05 -6.97
N GLY A 53 -7.16 6.11 -7.52
CA GLY A 53 -8.51 6.14 -8.12
C GLY A 53 -9.65 6.42 -7.15
N ARG A 54 -9.47 6.23 -5.83
CA ARG A 54 -10.50 6.55 -4.83
C ARG A 54 -10.26 7.90 -4.18
N ASP A 55 -9.05 8.11 -3.67
CA ASP A 55 -8.70 9.28 -2.86
C ASP A 55 -7.79 10.27 -3.61
N ARG A 56 -7.08 9.78 -4.63
CA ARG A 56 -6.24 10.58 -5.53
C ARG A 56 -6.23 10.02 -6.95
N PRO A 57 -5.95 10.83 -7.99
CA PRO A 57 -5.73 10.33 -9.35
C PRO A 57 -4.60 9.31 -9.38
N LEU A 58 -4.68 8.35 -10.30
CA LEU A 58 -3.64 7.34 -10.50
C LEU A 58 -2.41 8.00 -11.11
N GLU A 59 -1.24 7.84 -10.47
CA GLU A 59 0.01 8.38 -10.98
C GLU A 59 0.95 7.26 -11.48
N LEU A 60 1.91 7.63 -12.32
CA LEU A 60 2.94 6.72 -12.83
C LEU A 60 3.83 6.13 -11.71
N SER A 61 3.91 6.83 -10.57
CA SER A 61 4.59 6.43 -9.34
C SER A 61 3.91 5.25 -8.64
N ASP A 62 2.60 5.08 -8.81
CA ASP A 62 1.80 3.97 -8.26
C ASP A 62 2.05 2.64 -9.02
N LEU A 63 2.62 2.74 -10.22
CA LEU A 63 2.98 1.59 -11.03
C LEU A 63 4.37 1.13 -10.63
N ASP A 64 4.44 -0.04 -10.00
CA ASP A 64 5.70 -0.75 -9.80
C ASP A 64 6.37 -1.09 -11.14
N GLU A 65 7.68 -1.29 -11.14
CA GLU A 65 8.46 -1.45 -12.36
C GLU A 65 7.98 -2.65 -13.20
N LYS A 66 7.57 -3.73 -12.52
CA LYS A 66 6.96 -4.89 -13.15
C LYS A 66 5.66 -4.53 -13.88
N LYS A 67 4.80 -3.69 -13.27
CA LYS A 67 3.54 -3.25 -13.88
C LYS A 67 3.82 -2.38 -15.10
N ARG A 68 4.76 -1.44 -15.00
CA ARG A 68 5.18 -0.58 -16.13
C ARG A 68 5.70 -1.42 -17.28
N GLN A 69 6.52 -2.43 -17.00
CA GLN A 69 7.07 -3.31 -18.02
C GLN A 69 5.97 -4.10 -18.74
N THR A 70 4.99 -4.63 -18.00
CA THR A 70 3.83 -5.30 -18.61
C THR A 70 3.01 -4.37 -19.50
N ILE A 71 2.79 -3.12 -19.08
CA ILE A 71 2.07 -2.14 -19.91
C ILE A 71 2.89 -1.80 -21.16
N ARG A 72 4.21 -1.60 -21.03
CA ARG A 72 5.09 -1.37 -22.19
C ARG A 72 5.07 -2.54 -23.17
N ASP A 73 5.16 -3.77 -22.68
CA ASP A 73 5.06 -4.97 -23.53
C ASP A 73 3.71 -5.04 -24.26
N LEU A 74 2.61 -4.73 -23.58
CA LEU A 74 1.28 -4.63 -24.20
C LEU A 74 1.20 -3.50 -25.24
N LEU A 75 1.86 -2.37 -25.00
CA LEU A 75 1.90 -1.24 -25.93
C LEU A 75 2.78 -1.55 -27.16
N ASP A 76 3.92 -2.20 -26.96
CA ASP A 76 4.81 -2.66 -28.03
C ASP A 76 4.11 -3.68 -28.94
N GLN A 77 3.21 -4.49 -28.38
CA GLN A 77 2.34 -5.42 -29.11
C GLN A 77 1.11 -4.72 -29.75
N GLY A 78 0.94 -3.41 -29.58
CA GLY A 78 -0.20 -2.64 -30.11
C GLY A 78 -1.53 -2.87 -29.36
N HIS A 79 -1.49 -3.48 -28.18
CA HIS A 79 -2.67 -3.85 -27.39
C HIS A 79 -3.05 -2.79 -26.35
N TYR A 80 -3.23 -1.54 -26.79
CA TYR A 80 -3.57 -0.41 -25.92
C TYR A 80 -4.83 -0.65 -25.06
N GLY A 81 -5.92 -1.13 -25.67
CA GLY A 81 -7.16 -1.40 -24.93
C GLY A 81 -7.02 -2.47 -23.84
N THR A 82 -6.11 -3.44 -24.04
CA THR A 82 -5.79 -4.47 -23.04
C THR A 82 -4.96 -3.88 -21.91
N ALA A 83 -4.00 -3.00 -22.22
CA ALA A 83 -3.21 -2.28 -21.22
C ALA A 83 -4.09 -1.46 -20.27
N VAL A 84 -5.06 -0.71 -20.80
CA VAL A 84 -6.02 0.08 -20.00
C VAL A 84 -6.88 -0.83 -19.11
N LYS A 85 -7.41 -1.94 -19.66
CA LYS A 85 -8.17 -2.91 -18.86
C LYS A 85 -7.32 -3.52 -17.74
N GLN A 86 -6.05 -3.81 -18.02
CA GLN A 86 -5.12 -4.36 -17.05
C GLN A 86 -4.87 -3.40 -15.89
N VAL A 87 -4.71 -2.10 -16.18
CA VAL A 87 -4.59 -1.05 -15.17
C VAL A 87 -5.83 -0.99 -14.29
N ARG A 88 -7.03 -0.98 -14.88
CA ARG A 88 -8.30 -1.00 -14.13
C ARG A 88 -8.48 -2.26 -13.27
N LEU A 89 -7.91 -3.39 -13.69
CA LEU A 89 -7.95 -4.64 -12.93
C LEU A 89 -7.01 -4.59 -11.71
N TRP A 90 -5.87 -3.92 -11.83
CA TRP A 90 -4.96 -3.69 -10.71
C TRP A 90 -5.43 -2.60 -9.75
N PHE A 91 -6.11 -1.59 -10.27
CA PHE A 91 -6.59 -0.45 -9.51
C PHE A 91 -8.11 -0.36 -9.59
N ARG A 92 -8.79 -1.08 -8.68
CA ARG A 92 -10.25 -1.28 -8.68
C ARG A 92 -11.07 0.01 -8.76
N HIS A 93 -10.55 1.11 -8.21
CA HIS A 93 -11.27 2.38 -8.10
C HIS A 93 -10.90 3.37 -9.20
N VAL A 94 -10.03 3.01 -10.14
CA VAL A 94 -9.61 3.91 -11.22
C VAL A 94 -10.62 3.88 -12.35
N ASP A 95 -11.12 5.05 -12.72
CA ASP A 95 -12.00 5.26 -13.87
C ASP A 95 -11.26 5.04 -15.20
N GLN A 96 -12.03 4.89 -16.27
CA GLN A 96 -11.47 4.62 -17.60
C GLN A 96 -10.49 5.72 -18.05
N GLU A 97 -10.87 6.99 -17.87
CA GLU A 97 -10.04 8.13 -18.26
C GLU A 97 -8.70 8.14 -17.49
N GLY A 98 -8.72 7.94 -16.18
CA GLY A 98 -7.50 7.88 -15.37
C GLY A 98 -6.58 6.70 -15.72
N ALA A 99 -7.16 5.56 -16.12
CA ALA A 99 -6.37 4.44 -16.62
C ALA A 99 -5.76 4.73 -18.00
N GLU A 100 -6.50 5.40 -18.88
CA GLU A 100 -6.01 5.82 -20.21
C GLU A 100 -4.89 6.85 -20.09
N GLU A 101 -5.04 7.86 -19.24
CA GLU A 101 -4.01 8.89 -19.02
C GLU A 101 -2.67 8.28 -18.62
N VAL A 102 -2.67 7.32 -17.70
CA VAL A 102 -1.45 6.67 -17.22
C VAL A 102 -0.82 5.80 -18.30
N VAL A 103 -1.62 5.10 -19.09
CA VAL A 103 -1.12 4.32 -20.22
C VAL A 103 -0.58 5.24 -21.33
N GLN A 104 -1.22 6.37 -21.60
CA GLN A 104 -0.74 7.37 -22.56
C GLN A 104 0.56 8.04 -22.10
N GLN A 105 0.66 8.39 -20.81
CA GLN A 105 1.90 8.92 -20.24
C GLN A 105 3.05 7.92 -20.34
N LEU A 106 2.77 6.61 -20.24
CA LEU A 106 3.79 5.58 -20.46
C LEU A 106 4.11 5.35 -21.94
N ALA A 107 3.15 5.59 -22.83
CA ALA A 107 3.32 5.48 -24.29
C ALA A 107 4.05 6.67 -24.91
N ARG A 108 4.01 7.85 -24.27
CA ARG A 108 4.80 9.02 -24.64
C ARG A 108 6.16 8.94 -23.95
N PRO A 109 7.25 8.70 -24.70
CA PRO A 109 8.61 8.65 -24.15
C PRO A 109 9.06 10.00 -23.58
#